data_AF-A0A9X1QMK7-F1
#
_entry.id   AF-A0A9X1QMK7-F1
#
_cell.length_a   1.000
_cell.length_b   1.000
_cell.length_c   1.000
_cell.angle_alpha   90.00
_cell.angle_beta   90.00
_cell.angle_gamma   90.00
#
_symmetry.space_group_name_H-M   'P 1'
#
loop_
_entity.id
_entity.type
_entity.pdbx_description
1 polymer ?
#
loop_
_entity_poly.entity_id
_entity_poly.type
_entity_poly.pdbx_seq_one_letter_code
_entity_poly.pdbx_strand_id
1 'polypeptide(L)'
;MRVSVCHCLDCQKRSGSAFAVQARWPEEQVTTDGQSKTWVHFADSGNRITHHFCADCGSTVHFRIEGKFDGLVAIPLGAFDDPYFLKPRFSVWEKRKHDWVEILGDKVEHSQ
;
A
#
# COMPACT_ATOMS: atom_id res chain seq x y z
N MET A 1 2.41 10.56 -8.70
CA MET A 1 1.57 9.41 -8.29
C MET A 1 2.29 8.11 -8.58
N ARG A 2 2.48 7.25 -7.57
CA ARG A 2 3.18 5.96 -7.69
C ARG A 2 2.26 4.82 -7.26
N VAL A 3 2.01 3.88 -8.15
CA VAL A 3 1.19 2.68 -7.90
C VAL A 3 2.09 1.47 -7.87
N SER A 4 2.11 0.73 -6.76
CA SER A 4 3.01 -0.41 -6.58
C SER A 4 2.28 -1.64 -6.09
N VAL A 5 2.65 -2.79 -6.65
CA VAL A 5 2.43 -4.11 -6.05
C VAL A 5 3.57 -4.37 -5.08
N CYS A 6 3.26 -4.65 -3.82
CA CYS A 6 4.26 -4.94 -2.80
C CYS A 6 4.07 -6.35 -2.25
N HIS A 7 5.17 -7.11 -2.25
CA HIS A 7 5.21 -8.50 -1.79
C HIS A 7 5.80 -8.64 -0.38
N CYS A 8 6.05 -7.55 0.36
CA CYS A 8 6.57 -7.64 1.72
C CYS A 8 5.57 -8.32 2.67
N LEU A 9 6.07 -8.93 3.75
CA LEU A 9 5.22 -9.66 4.71
C LEU A 9 4.16 -8.77 5.36
N ASP A 10 4.46 -7.49 5.63
CA ASP A 10 3.47 -6.56 6.20
C ASP A 10 2.33 -6.28 5.22
N CYS A 11 2.64 -6.17 3.93
CA CYS A 11 1.62 -6.02 2.89
C CYS A 11 0.76 -7.27 2.77
N GLN A 12 1.36 -8.46 2.80
CA GLN A 12 0.63 -9.73 2.78
C GLN A 12 -0.28 -9.89 4.01
N LYS A 13 0.25 -9.66 5.21
CA LYS A 13 -0.51 -9.74 6.48
C LYS A 13 -1.67 -8.75 6.51
N ARG A 14 -1.43 -7.51 6.06
CA ARG A 14 -2.44 -6.46 6.06
C ARG A 14 -3.57 -6.71 5.07
N SER A 15 -3.25 -7.20 3.86
CA SER A 15 -4.29 -7.46 2.84
C SER A 15 -4.93 -8.84 2.99
N GLY A 16 -4.29 -9.77 3.70
CA GLY A 16 -4.66 -11.19 3.71
C GLY A 16 -4.41 -11.90 2.37
N SER A 17 -3.71 -11.26 1.44
CA SER A 17 -3.43 -11.76 0.09
C SER A 17 -1.93 -12.00 -0.12
N ALA A 18 -1.55 -12.62 -1.23
CA ALA A 18 -0.15 -12.86 -1.59
C ALA A 18 0.65 -11.57 -1.83
N PHE A 19 -0.03 -10.43 -2.02
CA PHE A 19 0.55 -9.11 -2.12
C PHE A 19 -0.48 -8.04 -1.73
N ALA A 20 -0.05 -6.78 -1.69
CA ALA A 20 -0.97 -5.64 -1.63
C ALA A 20 -0.62 -4.62 -2.72
N VAL A 21 -1.66 -4.01 -3.31
CA VAL A 21 -1.51 -2.90 -4.25
C VAL A 21 -1.87 -1.61 -3.54
N GLN A 22 -1.02 -0.60 -3.68
CA GLN A 22 -1.24 0.71 -3.09
C GLN A 22 -0.81 1.80 -4.06
N ALA A 23 -1.49 2.93 -3.97
CA ALA A 23 -1.15 4.13 -4.71
C ALA A 23 -0.84 5.28 -3.75
N ARG A 24 0.16 6.10 -4.10
CA ARG A 24 0.65 7.20 -3.26
C ARG A 24 0.33 8.55 -3.87
N TRP A 25 -0.17 9.45 -3.01
CA TRP A 25 -0.41 10.85 -3.30
C TRP A 25 0.29 11.74 -2.28
N PRO A 26 0.66 12.97 -2.67
CA PRO A 26 0.98 14.02 -1.71
C PRO A 26 -0.17 14.21 -0.73
N GLU A 27 0.15 14.39 0.54
CA GLU A 27 -0.84 14.51 1.62
C GLU A 27 -1.81 15.66 1.39
N GLU A 28 -1.34 16.77 0.85
CA GLU A 28 -2.16 17.94 0.52
C GLU A 28 -3.21 17.68 -0.57
N GLN A 29 -3.11 16.56 -1.29
CA GLN A 29 -4.09 16.14 -2.31
C GLN A 29 -5.10 15.12 -1.79
N VAL A 30 -5.03 14.76 -0.50
CA VAL A 30 -5.89 13.75 0.11
C VAL A 30 -6.71 14.39 1.22
N THR A 31 -8.03 14.27 1.14
CA THR A 31 -8.94 14.61 2.23
C THR A 31 -9.55 13.32 2.77
N THR A 32 -9.57 13.20 4.09
CA THR A 32 -10.18 12.06 4.79
C THR A 32 -11.33 12.56 5.65
N ASP A 33 -12.47 11.88 5.56
CA ASP A 33 -13.66 12.18 6.37
C ASP A 33 -14.11 10.95 7.16
N GLY A 34 -14.76 11.19 8.31
CA GLY A 34 -15.23 10.14 9.21
C GLY A 34 -14.22 9.72 10.30
N GLN A 35 -14.64 8.76 11.14
CA GLN A 35 -13.86 8.27 12.27
C GLN A 35 -12.88 7.17 11.83
N SER A 36 -11.62 7.28 12.27
CA SER A 36 -10.62 6.24 12.04
C SER A 36 -9.94 5.79 13.33
N LYS A 37 -9.59 4.50 13.38
CA LYS A 37 -8.67 3.95 14.38
C LYS A 37 -7.27 3.91 13.79
N THR A 38 -6.27 4.09 14.64
CA THR A 38 -4.86 4.15 14.22
C THR A 38 -4.07 3.01 14.84
N TRP A 39 -3.19 2.38 14.06
CA TRP A 39 -2.21 1.42 14.56
C TRP A 39 -0.84 1.75 14.00
N VAL A 40 0.19 1.67 14.85
CA VAL A 40 1.56 2.00 14.50
C VAL A 40 2.47 0.80 14.76
N HIS A 41 3.35 0.53 13.81
CA HIS A 41 4.40 -0.46 13.94
C HIS A 41 5.63 -0.05 13.12
N PHE A 42 6.71 -0.82 13.26
CA PHE A 42 7.90 -0.68 12.45
C PHE A 42 7.94 -1.82 11.43
N ALA A 43 8.13 -1.48 10.15
CA ALA A 43 8.36 -2.47 9.12
C ALA A 43 9.77 -3.06 9.21
N ASP A 44 10.00 -4.16 8.51
CA ASP A 44 11.33 -4.78 8.38
C ASP A 44 12.41 -3.82 7.86
N SER A 45 12.02 -2.76 7.14
CA SER A 45 12.93 -1.71 6.68
C SER A 45 13.36 -0.73 7.78
N GLY A 46 12.82 -0.86 9.00
CA GLY A 46 12.99 0.08 10.11
C GLY A 46 12.08 1.31 10.03
N ASN A 47 11.29 1.48 8.97
CA ASN A 47 10.40 2.62 8.83
C ASN A 47 9.20 2.48 9.76
N ARG A 48 8.83 3.56 10.45
CA ARG A 48 7.60 3.66 11.24
C ARG A 48 6.42 3.81 10.28
N ILE A 49 5.43 2.93 10.39
CA ILE A 49 4.22 2.93 9.57
C ILE A 49 3.00 3.16 10.46
N THR A 50 2.21 4.16 10.08
CA THR A 50 0.94 4.49 10.73
C THR A 50 -0.21 4.10 9.80
N HIS A 51 -1.02 3.12 10.20
CA HIS A 51 -2.21 2.70 9.47
C HIS A 51 -3.47 3.35 10.06
N HIS A 52 -4.39 3.72 9.18
CA HIS A 52 -5.71 4.24 9.51
C HIS A 52 -6.78 3.27 8.99
N PHE A 53 -7.69 2.87 9.88
CA PHE A 53 -8.75 1.90 9.60
C PHE A 53 -10.11 2.49 9.89
N CYS A 54 -11.12 2.07 9.12
CA CYS A 54 -12.51 2.37 9.44
C CYS A 54 -12.85 1.81 10.82
N ALA A 55 -13.42 2.65 11.69
CA ALA A 55 -13.74 2.26 13.07
C ALA A 55 -14.81 1.16 13.17
N ASP A 56 -15.67 1.05 12.14
CA ASP A 56 -16.84 0.17 12.11
C ASP A 56 -16.55 -1.18 11.43
N CYS A 57 -15.96 -1.17 10.23
CA CYS A 57 -15.72 -2.40 9.46
C CYS A 57 -14.27 -2.91 9.53
N GLY A 58 -13.34 -2.13 10.11
CA GLY A 58 -11.94 -2.52 10.25
C GLY A 58 -11.09 -2.46 8.97
N SER A 59 -11.67 -2.08 7.82
CA SER A 59 -10.94 -1.96 6.56
C SER A 59 -9.82 -0.91 6.66
N THR A 60 -8.64 -1.21 6.12
CA THR A 60 -7.57 -0.20 6.00
C THR A 60 -7.96 0.83 4.95
N VAL A 61 -8.05 2.11 5.34
CA VAL A 61 -8.39 3.22 4.45
C VAL A 61 -7.13 3.81 3.83
N HIS A 62 -6.13 4.14 4.65
CA HIS A 62 -4.85 4.66 4.18
C HIS A 62 -3.75 4.41 5.22
N PHE A 63 -2.50 4.68 4.85
CA PHE A 63 -1.37 4.60 5.75
C PHE A 63 -0.26 5.56 5.34
N ARG A 64 0.58 5.93 6.32
CA ARG A 64 1.75 6.80 6.16
C ARG A 64 3.00 6.02 6.55
N ILE A 65 4.09 6.24 5.81
CA ILE A 65 5.41 5.64 6.08
C ILE A 65 6.39 6.77 6.29
N GLU A 66 7.01 6.82 7.46
CA GLU A 66 7.95 7.89 7.80
C GLU A 66 9.30 7.75 7.09
N GLY A 67 10.03 8.86 7.01
CA GLY A 67 11.36 8.98 6.43
C GLY A 67 11.31 9.24 4.93
N LYS A 68 11.70 8.26 4.11
CA LYS A 68 11.79 8.46 2.64
C LYS A 68 10.46 8.80 1.95
N PHE A 69 9.33 8.55 2.63
CA PHE A 69 7.99 8.79 2.08
C PHE A 69 7.19 9.83 2.88
N ASP A 70 7.87 10.68 3.65
CA ASP A 70 7.25 11.80 4.34
C ASP A 70 6.49 12.71 3.35
N GLY A 71 5.35 13.22 3.80
CA GLY A 71 4.42 14.01 2.97
C GLY A 71 3.62 13.20 1.96
N LEU A 72 3.70 11.86 1.98
CA LEU A 72 2.88 10.99 1.13
C LEU A 72 1.89 10.17 1.95
N VAL A 73 0.68 10.03 1.41
CA VAL A 73 -0.33 9.09 1.88
C VAL A 73 -0.45 7.93 0.90
N ALA A 74 -0.36 6.71 1.41
CA ALA A 74 -0.58 5.50 0.64
C ALA A 74 -2.02 4.98 0.87
N ILE A 75 -2.75 4.80 -0.23
CA ILE A 75 -4.13 4.32 -0.23
C ILE A 75 -4.14 2.94 -0.90
N PRO A 76 -4.68 1.89 -0.26
CA PRO A 76 -4.84 0.58 -0.88
C PRO A 76 -5.70 0.71 -2.15
N LEU A 77 -5.27 0.12 -3.26
CA LEU A 77 -5.98 0.29 -4.53
C LEU A 77 -7.41 -0.26 -4.48
N GLY A 78 -7.64 -1.33 -3.72
CA GLY A 78 -8.98 -1.89 -3.52
C GLY A 78 -9.92 -1.06 -2.64
N ALA A 79 -9.45 0.06 -2.07
CA ALA A 79 -10.29 0.98 -1.30
C ALA A 79 -10.93 2.08 -2.17
N PHE A 80 -10.62 2.14 -3.47
CA PHE A 80 -11.25 3.05 -4.41
C PHE A 80 -12.54 2.43 -4.99
N ASP A 81 -13.55 3.26 -5.22
CA ASP A 81 -14.83 2.84 -5.84
C ASP A 81 -14.63 2.27 -7.25
N ASP A 82 -13.76 2.91 -8.05
CA ASP A 82 -13.21 2.33 -9.28
C ASP A 82 -11.77 1.90 -9.02
N PRO A 83 -11.47 0.58 -8.93
CA PRO A 83 -10.10 0.11 -8.73
C PRO A 83 -9.30 -0.03 -10.03
N TYR A 84 -9.90 0.16 -11.20
CA TYR A 84 -9.28 -0.13 -12.51
C TYR A 84 -8.60 1.08 -13.16
N PHE A 85 -8.86 2.30 -12.68
CA PHE A 85 -8.27 3.53 -13.23
C PHE A 85 -6.74 3.62 -13.06
N LEU A 86 -6.15 2.82 -12.17
CA LEU A 86 -4.71 2.83 -11.88
C LEU A 86 -4.06 1.48 -12.14
N LYS A 87 -3.07 1.49 -13.04
CA LYS A 87 -2.21 0.32 -13.29
C LYS A 87 -0.91 0.44 -12.51
N PRO A 88 -0.48 -0.61 -11.78
CA PRO A 88 0.83 -0.64 -11.16
C PRO A 88 1.94 -0.42 -12.19
N ARG A 89 2.98 0.32 -11.79
CA ARG A 89 4.23 0.46 -12.57
C ARG A 89 5.43 -0.12 -11.86
N PHE A 90 5.23 -0.63 -10.65
CA PHE A 90 6.31 -1.15 -9.82
C PHE A 90 5.84 -2.42 -9.12
N SER A 91 6.64 -3.46 -9.16
CA SER A 91 6.53 -4.65 -8.34
C SER A 91 7.75 -4.69 -7.43
N VAL A 92 7.53 -4.58 -6.11
CA VAL A 92 8.61 -4.37 -5.14
C VAL A 92 8.63 -5.46 -4.08
N TRP A 93 9.82 -5.71 -3.51
CA TRP A 93 10.06 -6.78 -2.55
C TRP A 93 9.85 -8.19 -3.13
N GLU A 94 10.16 -8.38 -4.42
CA GLU A 94 9.88 -9.63 -5.12
C GLU A 94 10.63 -10.85 -4.58
N LYS A 95 11.67 -10.65 -3.75
CA LYS A 95 12.28 -11.76 -2.99
C LYS A 95 11.29 -12.51 -2.09
N ARG A 96 10.11 -11.92 -1.82
CA ARG A 96 8.99 -12.50 -1.05
C ARG A 96 7.74 -12.74 -1.91
N LYS A 97 7.83 -12.55 -3.22
CA LYS A 97 6.76 -12.90 -4.16
C LYS A 97 6.61 -14.41 -4.18
N HIS A 98 5.38 -14.90 -4.03
CA HIS A 98 5.09 -16.32 -4.16
C HIS A 98 5.38 -16.79 -5.59
N ASP A 99 5.88 -18.02 -5.74
CA ASP A 99 6.32 -18.58 -7.02
C ASP A 99 5.19 -18.68 -8.06
N TRP A 100 3.96 -18.89 -7.61
CA TRP A 100 2.75 -18.91 -8.45
C TRP A 100 2.20 -17.52 -8.81
N VAL A 101 2.79 -16.43 -8.29
CA VAL A 101 2.36 -15.06 -8.60
C VAL A 101 3.21 -14.46 -9.72
N GLU A 102 2.53 -14.01 -10.78
CA GLU A 102 3.13 -13.24 -11.86
C GLU A 102 2.51 -11.84 -11.94
N ILE A 103 3.36 -10.81 -12.08
CA ILE A 103 2.93 -9.42 -12.26
C ILE A 103 3.20 -9.04 -13.71
N LEU A 104 2.13 -8.89 -14.47
CA LEU A 104 2.18 -8.63 -15.92
C LEU A 104 2.22 -7.14 -16.23
N GLY A 105 2.88 -6.80 -17.35
CA GLY A 105 2.88 -5.47 -17.96
C GLY A 105 4.28 -4.98 -18.32
N ASP A 106 4.49 -4.66 -19.60
CA ASP A 106 5.82 -4.35 -20.18
C ASP A 106 6.54 -3.14 -19.56
N LYS A 107 5.81 -2.31 -18.80
CA LYS A 107 6.34 -1.10 -18.13
C LYS A 107 6.40 -1.25 -16.61
N VAL A 108 6.21 -2.45 -16.08
CA VAL A 108 6.35 -2.71 -14.66
C VAL A 108 7.84 -2.88 -14.34
N GLU A 109 8.35 -2.01 -13.46
CA GLU A 109 9.69 -2.16 -12.90
C GLU A 109 9.65 -3.18 -11.76
N HIS A 110 10.47 -4.23 -11.87
CA HIS A 110 10.56 -5.29 -10.87
C HIS A 110 11.79 -5.06 -9.98
N SER A 111 11.59 -5.06 -8.66
CA SER A 111 12.66 -4.90 -7.68
C SER A 111 12.61 -5.96 -6.58
N GLN A 112 13.81 -6.40 -6.17
CA GLN A 112 13.99 -7.37 -5.08
C GLN A 112 13.63 -6.80 -3.71
#